data_AF-A0A4Y3PFU0-F1
#
_entry.id   AF-A0A4Y3PFU0-F1
#
_cell.length_a   1.000
_cell.length_b   1.000
_cell.length_c   1.000
_cell.angle_alpha   90.00
_cell.angle_beta   90.00
_cell.angle_gamma   90.00
#
_symmetry.space_group_name_H-M   'P 1'
#
loop_
_entity.id
_entity.type
_entity.pdbx_description
1 polymer ?
#
loop_
_entity_poly.entity_id
_entity_poly.type
_entity_poly.pdbx_seq_one_letter_code
_entity_poly.pdbx_strand_id
1 'polypeptide(L)'
;MRKTIAAALVTLVILAATYGMFLVWFSPDGKQTPRVENGLLDLTACRFADKGIVPLDGEWEFYPDKLLFHEDFTSSPANENNRLPRRIEVPGSWSDQMNTLGMATYRLRIKVGDTAAVYGLKTSAI
;
A
#
# COMPACT_ATOMS: atom_id res chain seq x y z
N MET A 1 -25.09 10.71 -47.39
CA MET A 1 -25.53 9.60 -46.50
C MET A 1 -24.56 8.41 -46.50
N ARG A 2 -24.21 7.77 -47.63
CA ARG A 2 -23.26 6.62 -47.61
C ARG A 2 -21.83 6.97 -47.13
N LYS A 3 -21.29 8.12 -47.55
CA LYS A 3 -19.93 8.58 -47.17
C LYS A 3 -19.81 8.97 -45.68
N THR A 4 -20.86 9.53 -45.10
CA THR A 4 -20.92 9.87 -43.67
C THR A 4 -21.03 8.64 -42.79
N ILE A 5 -21.77 7.61 -43.23
CA ILE A 5 -21.84 6.31 -42.54
C ILE A 5 -20.49 5.60 -42.57
N ALA A 6 -19.80 5.61 -43.73
CA ALA A 6 -18.46 5.02 -43.85
C ALA A 6 -17.44 5.74 -42.96
N ALA A 7 -17.46 7.07 -42.90
CA ALA A 7 -16.60 7.84 -42.01
C ALA A 7 -16.87 7.53 -40.52
N ALA A 8 -18.15 7.44 -40.12
CA ALA A 8 -18.52 7.10 -38.75
C ALA A 8 -18.04 5.70 -38.34
N LEU A 9 -18.14 4.70 -39.24
CA LEU A 9 -17.63 3.36 -39.00
C LEU A 9 -16.11 3.34 -38.82
N VAL A 10 -15.37 4.07 -39.66
CA VAL A 10 -13.90 4.16 -39.56
C VAL A 10 -13.50 4.81 -38.23
N THR A 11 -14.15 5.90 -37.83
CA THR A 11 -13.90 6.55 -36.53
C THR A 11 -14.18 5.62 -35.36
N LEU A 12 -15.27 4.84 -35.42
CA LEU A 12 -15.63 3.90 -34.36
C LEU A 12 -14.63 2.74 -34.25
N VAL A 13 -14.11 2.25 -35.37
CA VAL A 13 -13.04 1.23 -35.40
C VAL A 13 -11.75 1.77 -34.79
N ILE A 14 -11.36 3.01 -35.12
CA ILE A 14 -10.17 3.64 -34.54
C ILE A 14 -10.34 3.83 -33.03
N LEU A 15 -11.50 4.31 -32.59
CA LEU A 15 -11.81 4.45 -31.15
C LEU A 15 -11.73 3.10 -30.44
N ALA A 16 -12.35 2.05 -30.99
CA ALA A 16 -12.29 0.71 -30.41
C ALA A 16 -10.86 0.16 -30.35
N ALA A 17 -10.05 0.37 -31.41
CA ALA A 17 -8.65 -0.03 -31.43
C ALA A 17 -7.81 0.73 -30.40
N THR A 18 -8.00 2.05 -30.29
CA THR A 18 -7.30 2.86 -29.28
C THR A 18 -7.68 2.48 -27.86
N TYR A 19 -8.97 2.25 -27.59
CA TYR A 19 -9.46 1.81 -26.29
C TYR A 19 -8.96 0.41 -25.95
N GLY A 20 -8.97 -0.52 -26.90
CA GLY A 20 -8.43 -1.87 -26.73
C GLY A 20 -6.93 -1.85 -26.43
N MET A 21 -6.15 -1.03 -27.14
CA MET A 21 -4.72 -0.87 -26.90
C MET A 21 -4.44 -0.24 -25.53
N PHE A 22 -5.24 0.75 -25.13
CA PHE A 22 -5.16 1.37 -23.81
C PHE A 22 -5.43 0.34 -22.70
N LEU A 23 -6.43 -0.54 -22.86
CA LEU A 23 -6.71 -1.61 -21.91
C LEU A 23 -5.58 -2.63 -21.78
N VAL A 24 -4.89 -2.98 -22.86
CA VAL A 24 -3.72 -3.90 -22.79
C VAL A 24 -2.53 -3.23 -22.11
N TRP A 25 -2.29 -1.95 -22.38
CA TRP A 25 -1.21 -1.17 -21.73
C TRP A 25 -1.46 -0.89 -20.24
N PHE A 26 -2.71 -0.63 -19.87
CA PHE A 26 -3.12 -0.41 -18.47
C PHE A 26 -3.61 -1.68 -17.77
N SER A 27 -3.54 -2.84 -18.43
CA SER A 27 -3.82 -4.10 -17.74
C SER A 27 -2.81 -4.21 -16.60
N PRO A 28 -3.27 -4.25 -15.33
CA PRO A 28 -2.37 -4.39 -14.22
C PRO A 28 -1.59 -5.68 -14.44
N ASP A 29 -0.27 -5.55 -14.52
CA ASP A 29 0.65 -6.68 -14.52
C ASP A 29 0.18 -7.59 -13.38
N GLY A 30 -0.29 -8.81 -13.68
CA GLY A 30 -0.92 -9.72 -12.69
C GLY A 30 -0.01 -10.15 -11.54
N LYS A 31 1.18 -9.54 -11.43
CA LYS A 31 2.00 -9.52 -10.23
C LYS A 31 1.22 -8.82 -9.14
N GLN A 32 0.56 -9.62 -8.31
CA GLN A 32 -0.01 -9.21 -7.04
C GLN A 32 0.95 -8.23 -6.36
N THR A 33 0.60 -6.94 -6.35
CA THR A 33 1.29 -5.96 -5.54
C THR A 33 1.17 -6.45 -4.09
N PRO A 34 2.29 -6.70 -3.40
CA PRO A 34 2.22 -7.17 -2.02
C PRO A 34 1.45 -6.11 -1.24
N ARG A 35 0.30 -6.53 -0.70
CA ARG A 35 -0.57 -5.67 0.09
C ARG A 35 -0.28 -5.91 1.55
N VAL A 36 -0.37 -4.86 2.35
CA VAL A 36 -0.30 -5.00 3.80
C VAL A 36 -1.53 -5.77 4.27
N GLU A 37 -1.31 -6.94 4.88
CA GLU A 37 -2.35 -7.71 5.53
C GLU A 37 -2.04 -7.82 7.01
N ASN A 38 -2.98 -7.42 7.85
CA ASN A 38 -2.81 -7.50 9.31
C ASN A 38 -1.55 -6.78 9.85
N GLY A 39 -1.11 -5.70 9.20
CA GLY A 39 0.11 -4.98 9.57
C GLY A 39 1.40 -5.70 9.20
N LEU A 40 1.34 -6.71 8.33
CA LEU A 40 2.49 -7.41 7.76
C LEU A 40 2.54 -7.21 6.25
N LEU A 41 3.73 -6.89 5.75
CA LEU A 41 4.04 -6.79 4.32
C LEU A 41 5.20 -7.74 3.99
N ASP A 42 4.93 -8.77 3.18
CA ASP A 42 5.98 -9.69 2.72
C ASP A 42 6.55 -9.22 1.37
N LEU A 43 7.79 -8.75 1.40
CA LEU A 43 8.57 -8.29 0.24
C LEU A 43 9.71 -9.26 -0.09
N THR A 44 9.71 -10.50 0.42
CA THR A 44 10.79 -11.47 0.16
C THR A 44 10.94 -11.82 -1.32
N ALA A 45 9.84 -11.84 -2.08
CA ALA A 45 9.84 -12.05 -3.52
C ALA A 45 10.09 -10.76 -4.33
N CYS A 46 10.19 -9.60 -3.69
CA CYS A 46 10.36 -8.33 -4.38
C CYS A 46 11.84 -8.06 -4.70
N ARG A 47 12.10 -7.81 -5.98
CA ARG A 47 13.40 -7.36 -6.48
C ARG A 47 13.43 -5.84 -6.53
N PHE A 48 13.92 -5.21 -5.45
CA PHE A 48 13.98 -3.76 -5.30
C PHE A 48 14.84 -3.07 -6.38
N ALA A 49 15.88 -3.74 -6.87
CA ALA A 49 16.73 -3.24 -7.96
C ALA A 49 15.96 -3.01 -9.27
N ASP A 50 14.91 -3.80 -9.53
CA ASP A 50 14.16 -3.76 -10.78
C ASP A 50 12.84 -2.95 -10.65
N LYS A 51 12.21 -2.98 -9.46
CA LYS A 51 10.90 -2.35 -9.21
C LYS A 51 10.98 -0.97 -8.56
N GLY A 52 12.12 -0.56 -8.00
CA GLY A 52 12.26 0.72 -7.32
C GLY A 52 11.45 0.81 -6.01
N ILE A 53 10.65 1.87 -5.86
CA ILE A 53 9.88 2.19 -4.64
C ILE A 53 8.67 1.26 -4.51
N VAL A 54 8.51 0.65 -3.32
CA VAL A 54 7.32 -0.15 -2.99
C VAL A 54 6.40 0.69 -2.09
N PRO A 55 5.12 0.89 -2.45
CA PRO A 55 4.17 1.56 -1.57
C PRO A 55 3.93 0.71 -0.32
N LEU A 56 3.87 1.37 0.84
CA LEU A 56 3.59 0.75 2.13
C LEU A 56 2.12 0.94 2.54
N ASP A 57 1.27 1.33 1.58
CA ASP A 57 -0.13 1.68 1.79
C ASP A 57 -0.96 0.45 2.17
N GLY A 58 -1.94 0.64 3.03
CA GLY A 58 -2.88 -0.39 3.48
C GLY A 58 -3.11 -0.38 4.99
N GLU A 59 -3.49 -1.54 5.54
CA GLU A 59 -3.93 -1.65 6.93
C GLU A 59 -2.76 -1.84 7.91
N TRP A 60 -2.47 -0.80 8.69
CA TRP A 60 -1.41 -0.81 9.70
C TRP A 60 -1.96 -1.16 11.10
N GLU A 61 -1.07 -1.58 12.00
CA GLU A 61 -1.37 -1.65 13.44
C GLU A 61 -1.36 -0.22 14.03
N PHE A 62 -2.42 0.14 14.75
CA PHE A 62 -2.60 1.47 15.35
C PHE A 62 -2.82 1.39 16.86
N TYR A 63 -2.02 2.13 17.61
CA TYR A 63 -2.03 2.17 19.06
C TYR A 63 -2.35 3.61 19.52
N PRO A 64 -3.62 3.94 19.78
CA PRO A 64 -3.97 5.26 20.32
C PRO A 64 -3.42 5.46 21.72
N ASP A 65 -3.13 6.71 22.06
CA ASP A 65 -2.75 7.16 23.40
C ASP A 65 -1.54 6.40 23.99
N LYS A 66 -0.71 5.85 23.11
CA LYS A 66 0.43 4.99 23.46
C LYS A 66 1.63 5.36 22.61
N LEU A 67 2.74 5.66 23.29
CA LEU A 67 4.05 5.78 22.69
C LEU A 67 4.82 4.49 22.98
N LEU A 68 4.96 3.64 21.97
CA LEU A 68 5.60 2.34 22.06
C LEU A 68 6.90 2.35 21.26
N PHE A 69 7.92 1.71 21.81
CA PHE A 69 9.22 1.52 21.17
C PHE A 69 9.38 0.06 20.73
N HIS A 70 10.46 -0.23 19.98
CA HIS A 70 10.70 -1.58 19.50
C HIS A 70 10.80 -2.59 20.65
N GLU A 71 11.45 -2.21 21.74
CA GLU A 71 11.68 -3.01 22.93
C GLU A 71 10.36 -3.43 23.58
N ASP A 72 9.34 -2.58 23.52
CA ASP A 72 8.00 -2.88 24.04
C ASP A 72 7.40 -4.10 23.36
N PHE A 73 7.66 -4.31 22.07
CA PHE A 73 7.15 -5.46 21.32
C PHE A 73 7.96 -6.75 21.51
N THR A 74 9.15 -6.66 22.10
CA THR A 74 10.04 -7.80 22.34
C THR A 74 9.97 -8.32 23.78
N SER A 75 9.44 -7.51 24.70
CA SER A 75 9.43 -7.79 26.14
C SER A 75 8.15 -8.52 26.58
N SER A 76 8.29 -9.82 26.91
CA SER A 76 7.40 -10.75 27.64
C SER A 76 5.87 -10.71 27.39
N PRO A 77 5.19 -11.87 27.19
CA PRO A 77 3.76 -11.95 26.84
C PRO A 77 2.78 -11.37 27.87
N ALA A 78 3.22 -11.09 29.11
CA ALA A 78 2.37 -10.50 30.14
C ALA A 78 1.81 -9.10 29.77
N ASN A 79 2.47 -8.37 28.87
CA ASN A 79 2.02 -7.05 28.41
C ASN A 79 1.20 -7.08 27.12
N GLU A 80 1.00 -8.25 26.49
CA GLU A 80 0.36 -8.38 25.18
C GLU A 80 -1.14 -8.03 25.22
N ASN A 81 -1.82 -8.38 26.33
CA ASN A 81 -3.25 -8.09 26.51
C ASN A 81 -3.57 -6.58 26.66
N ASN A 82 -2.62 -5.76 27.12
CA ASN A 82 -2.80 -4.31 27.20
C ASN A 82 -2.36 -3.59 25.92
N ARG A 83 -2.09 -4.33 24.84
CA ARG A 83 -1.53 -3.82 23.57
C ARG A 83 -2.31 -4.33 22.36
N LEU A 84 -3.61 -4.53 22.48
CA LEU A 84 -4.44 -4.87 21.31
C LEU A 84 -4.41 -3.70 20.31
N PRO A 85 -3.83 -3.89 19.11
CA PRO A 85 -3.83 -2.85 18.10
C PRO A 85 -5.22 -2.69 17.50
N ARG A 86 -5.56 -1.46 17.13
CA ARG A 86 -6.62 -1.22 16.13
C ARG A 86 -6.03 -1.32 14.73
N ARG A 87 -6.90 -1.45 13.73
CA ARG A 87 -6.53 -1.35 12.32
C ARG A 87 -6.81 0.07 11.83
N ILE A 88 -5.89 0.60 11.04
CA ILE A 88 -6.05 1.90 10.38
C ILE A 88 -5.51 1.82 8.96
N GLU A 89 -6.22 2.41 8.01
CA GLU A 89 -5.74 2.54 6.63
C GLU A 89 -4.74 3.71 6.55
N VAL A 90 -3.58 3.47 5.95
CA VAL A 90 -2.56 4.49 5.71
C VAL A 90 -2.28 4.55 4.19
N PRO A 91 -2.27 5.74 3.58
CA PRO A 91 -2.59 7.03 4.17
C PRO A 91 -4.08 7.17 4.53
N GLY A 92 -4.38 7.83 5.64
CA GLY A 92 -5.74 8.02 6.13
C GLY A 92 -5.80 8.86 7.41
N SER A 93 -6.99 9.31 7.78
CA SER A 93 -7.20 10.10 9.00
C SER A 93 -7.34 9.21 10.23
N TRP A 94 -6.65 9.58 11.30
CA TRP A 94 -6.79 9.05 12.66
C TRP A 94 -7.89 9.71 13.52
N SER A 95 -8.55 10.76 13.01
CA SER A 95 -9.52 11.58 13.78
C SER A 95 -10.66 10.78 14.40
N ASP A 96 -11.10 9.71 13.71
CA ASP A 96 -12.22 8.90 14.15
C ASP A 96 -11.77 7.77 15.08
N GLN A 97 -10.45 7.60 15.21
CA GLN A 97 -9.83 6.59 16.05
C GLN A 97 -9.43 7.20 17.39
N MET A 98 -8.95 8.45 17.47
CA MET A 98 -8.55 9.06 18.74
C MET A 98 -8.89 10.55 18.82
N ASN A 99 -8.83 11.11 20.03
CA ASN A 99 -8.92 12.56 20.21
C ASN A 99 -7.82 13.27 19.44
N THR A 100 -8.11 14.47 18.94
CA THR A 100 -7.16 15.27 18.14
C THR A 100 -5.91 15.67 18.91
N LEU A 101 -6.00 15.74 20.24
CA LEU A 101 -4.88 15.99 21.14
C LEU A 101 -4.47 14.68 21.79
N GLY A 102 -3.28 14.20 21.46
CA GLY A 102 -2.74 12.97 21.99
C GLY A 102 -1.49 12.52 21.24
N MET A 103 -1.08 11.29 21.51
CA MET A 103 0.03 10.63 20.83
C MET A 103 -0.40 9.21 20.44
N ALA A 104 0.14 8.70 19.35
CA ALA A 104 -0.14 7.33 18.92
C ALA A 104 1.09 6.70 18.30
N THR A 105 1.11 5.37 18.30
CA THR A 105 2.11 4.58 17.59
C THR A 105 1.47 3.88 16.41
N TYR A 106 2.11 4.02 15.25
CA TYR A 106 1.81 3.27 14.04
C TYR A 106 2.85 2.17 13.87
N ARG A 107 2.42 0.97 13.47
CA ARG A 107 3.33 -0.15 13.25
C ARG A 107 2.98 -0.91 11.98
N LEU A 108 4.01 -1.11 11.18
CA LEU A 108 4.03 -1.98 10.02
C LEU A 108 5.24 -2.90 10.13
N ARG A 109 5.04 -4.21 9.97
CA ARG A 109 6.13 -5.19 9.88
C ARG A 109 6.40 -5.49 8.43
N ILE A 110 7.66 -5.39 8.03
CA ILE A 110 8.09 -5.63 6.66
C ILE A 110 9.08 -6.80 6.67
N LYS A 111 8.81 -7.81 5.86
CA LYS A 111 9.72 -8.94 5.66
C LYS A 111 10.45 -8.75 4.34
N VAL A 112 11.77 -8.69 4.39
CA VAL A 112 12.63 -8.51 3.20
C VAL A 112 13.45 -9.76 2.94
N GLY A 113 13.79 -10.00 1.68
CA GLY A 113 14.55 -11.19 1.27
C GLY A 113 16.06 -11.05 1.47
N ASP A 114 16.59 -9.83 1.29
CA ASP A 114 18.02 -9.54 1.42
C ASP A 114 18.28 -8.71 2.67
N THR A 115 18.90 -9.31 3.69
CA THR A 115 19.19 -8.64 4.95
C THR A 115 20.49 -7.83 4.90
N ALA A 116 21.34 -8.02 3.89
CA ALA A 116 22.58 -7.27 3.72
C ALA A 116 22.37 -5.96 2.95
N ALA A 117 21.24 -5.83 2.24
CA ALA A 117 20.88 -4.61 1.54
C ALA A 117 20.50 -3.46 2.49
N VAL A 118 20.84 -2.24 2.08
CA VAL A 118 20.41 -1.02 2.76
C VAL A 118 19.11 -0.54 2.13
N TYR A 119 18.07 -0.38 2.94
CA TYR A 119 16.76 0.12 2.53
C TYR A 119 16.52 1.55 3.03
N GLY A 120 15.74 2.31 2.27
CA GLY A 120 15.30 3.66 2.65
C GLY A 120 13.79 3.70 2.86
N LEU A 121 13.34 4.39 3.91
CA LEU A 121 11.94 4.77 4.06
C LEU A 121 11.75 6.17 3.49
N LYS A 122 10.78 6.31 2.59
CA LYS A 122 10.35 7.60 2.06
C LYS A 122 8.96 7.89 2.61
N THR A 123 8.82 9.01 3.30
CA THR A 123 7.52 9.54 3.69
C THR A 123 7.24 10.80 2.86
N SER A 124 6.01 10.94 2.40
CA SER A 124 5.52 12.25 1.97
C SER A 124 5.25 13.03 3.25
N ALA A 125 5.94 14.15 3.47
CA ALA A 125 5.68 14.99 4.64
C ALA A 125 4.19 15.35 4.71
N ILE A 126 3.61 15.24 5.91
CA ILE A 126 2.23 15.61 6.24
C ILE A 126 2.15 17.13 6.35
#